data_AF-A0A103QSL5-F1
#
_entry.id   AF-A0A103QSL5-F1
#
_cell.length_a   1.000
_cell.length_b   1.000
_cell.length_c   1.000
_cell.angle_alpha   90.00
_cell.angle_beta   90.00
_cell.angle_gamma   90.00
#
_symmetry.space_group_name_H-M   'P 1'
#
loop_
_entity.id
_entity.type
_entity.pdbx_description
1 polymer ?
#
loop_
_entity_poly.entity_id
_entity_poly.type
_entity_poly.pdbx_seq_one_letter_code
_entity_poly.pdbx_strand_id
1 'polypeptide(L)'
;MDIRNDLVDDARGGELAQRRAARSMLDQWWERLSERSSTWDLETVKHLVVLNAAGFAGVATLLAGAKLPHPKWVGAATLLGYGLGVVLAILNMYLASVSFSRMLDEVKSRMVEVGDLSKPIDHVYDRLTAGRRINITGQVCGWGSAVFAIGSTLTIGISLVN
;
A
#
# COMPACT_ATOMS: atom_id res chain seq x y z
N MET A 1 -44.30 -38.62 11.46
CA MET A 1 -42.99 -37.95 11.53
C MET A 1 -42.40 -37.99 10.14
N ASP A 2 -42.27 -36.83 9.51
CA ASP A 2 -41.94 -36.69 8.09
C ASP A 2 -40.44 -36.44 7.94
N ILE A 3 -39.69 -37.54 7.77
CA ILE A 3 -38.21 -37.58 7.69
C ILE A 3 -37.66 -36.61 6.64
N ARG A 4 -38.48 -36.25 5.64
CA ARG A 4 -38.09 -35.33 4.57
C ARG A 4 -38.01 -33.87 5.01
N ASN A 5 -38.83 -33.44 5.97
CA ASN A 5 -38.75 -32.09 6.53
C ASN A 5 -37.54 -31.93 7.44
N ASP A 6 -37.26 -32.95 8.26
CA ASP A 6 -36.12 -32.93 9.20
C ASP A 6 -34.78 -32.79 8.45
N LEU A 7 -34.61 -33.49 7.31
CA LEU A 7 -33.40 -33.40 6.47
C LEU A 7 -33.22 -32.02 5.79
N VAL A 8 -34.32 -31.35 5.44
CA VAL A 8 -34.28 -30.01 4.82
C VAL A 8 -33.92 -28.94 5.86
N ASP A 9 -34.42 -29.08 7.08
CA ASP A 9 -34.10 -28.18 8.18
C ASP A 9 -32.64 -28.34 8.65
N ASP A 10 -32.11 -29.58 8.69
CA ASP A 10 -30.70 -29.84 8.97
C ASP A 10 -29.76 -29.24 7.91
N ALA A 11 -30.09 -29.39 6.63
CA ALA A 11 -29.30 -28.82 5.53
C ALA A 11 -29.26 -27.28 5.58
N ARG A 12 -30.41 -26.64 5.87
CA ARG A 12 -30.48 -25.18 6.07
C ARG A 12 -29.71 -24.73 7.30
N GLY A 13 -29.76 -25.48 8.39
CA GLY A 13 -28.99 -25.22 9.60
C GLY A 13 -27.48 -25.24 9.32
N GLY A 14 -27.01 -26.23 8.57
CA GLY A 14 -25.62 -26.35 8.12
C GLY A 14 -25.17 -25.18 7.25
N GLU A 15 -25.98 -24.79 6.25
CA GLU A 15 -25.66 -23.65 5.38
C GLU A 15 -25.59 -22.33 6.15
N LEU A 16 -26.53 -22.09 7.07
CA LEU A 16 -26.52 -20.88 7.92
C LEU A 16 -25.31 -20.84 8.85
N ALA A 17 -24.90 -21.99 9.41
CA ALA A 17 -23.70 -22.07 10.23
C ALA A 17 -22.43 -21.78 9.40
N GLN A 18 -22.34 -22.31 8.18
CA GLN A 18 -21.23 -22.05 7.27
C GLN A 18 -21.16 -20.57 6.88
N ARG A 19 -22.30 -19.94 6.56
CA ARG A 19 -22.37 -18.50 6.25
C ARG A 19 -21.99 -17.62 7.43
N ARG A 20 -22.39 -17.98 8.66
CA ARG A 20 -21.96 -17.27 9.88
C ARG A 20 -20.45 -17.38 10.08
N ALA A 21 -19.88 -18.56 9.89
CA ALA A 21 -18.43 -18.77 9.98
C ALA A 21 -17.69 -17.94 8.92
N ALA A 22 -18.14 -17.97 7.66
CA ALA A 22 -17.58 -17.18 6.57
C ALA A 22 -17.63 -15.67 6.86
N ARG A 23 -18.77 -15.17 7.37
CA ARG A 23 -18.91 -13.77 7.76
C ARG A 23 -17.95 -13.38 8.88
N SER A 24 -17.84 -14.21 9.92
CA SER A 24 -16.92 -13.94 11.04
C SER A 24 -15.45 -13.91 10.60
N MET A 25 -15.08 -14.75 9.62
CA MET A 25 -13.75 -14.75 9.03
C MET A 25 -13.50 -13.48 8.22
N LEU A 26 -14.48 -13.04 7.41
CA LEU A 26 -14.38 -11.80 6.65
C LEU A 26 -14.28 -10.56 7.54
N ASP A 27 -15.01 -10.52 8.66
CA ASP A 27 -14.91 -9.45 9.66
C ASP A 27 -13.49 -9.36 10.23
N GLN A 28 -12.92 -10.49 10.68
CA GLN A 28 -11.54 -10.52 11.17
C GLN A 28 -10.54 -10.08 10.09
N TRP A 29 -10.82 -10.41 8.83
CA TRP A 29 -9.94 -10.05 7.73
C TRP A 29 -10.01 -8.57 7.39
N TRP A 30 -11.22 -8.01 7.40
CA TRP A 30 -11.45 -6.57 7.29
C TRP A 30 -10.74 -5.80 8.41
N GLU A 31 -10.88 -6.25 9.66
CA GLU A 31 -10.25 -5.60 10.82
C GLU A 31 -8.73 -5.57 10.68
N ARG A 32 -8.09 -6.71 10.38
CA ARG A 32 -6.63 -6.79 10.15
C ARG A 32 -6.18 -5.94 8.97
N LEU A 33 -6.97 -5.88 7.90
CA LEU A 33 -6.63 -5.06 6.74
C LEU A 33 -6.75 -3.57 7.04
N SER A 34 -7.76 -3.17 7.83
CA SER A 34 -7.96 -1.79 8.27
C SER A 34 -6.84 -1.33 9.20
N GLU A 35 -6.39 -2.19 10.12
CA GLU A 35 -5.26 -1.92 11.02
C GLU A 35 -3.95 -1.79 10.25
N ARG A 36 -3.73 -2.64 9.24
CA ARG A 36 -2.57 -2.49 8.35
C ARG A 36 -2.62 -1.21 7.54
N SER A 37 -3.79 -0.82 7.05
CA SER A 37 -3.96 0.43 6.31
C SER A 37 -3.65 1.65 7.19
N SER A 38 -4.16 1.68 8.42
CA SER A 38 -3.90 2.81 9.34
C SER A 38 -2.44 2.88 9.78
N THR A 39 -1.81 1.73 10.01
CA THR A 39 -0.37 1.63 10.30
C THR A 39 0.45 2.15 9.13
N TRP A 40 0.10 1.74 7.90
CA TRP A 40 0.75 2.20 6.68
C TRP A 40 0.63 3.71 6.49
N ASP A 41 -0.56 4.28 6.72
CA ASP A 41 -0.78 5.73 6.61
C ASP A 41 0.08 6.50 7.63
N LEU A 42 0.20 5.99 8.86
CA LEU A 42 1.03 6.60 9.89
C LEU A 42 2.54 6.51 9.56
N GLU A 43 3.00 5.35 9.10
CA GLU A 43 4.39 5.16 8.65
C GLU A 43 4.71 6.04 7.44
N THR A 44 3.78 6.19 6.49
CA THR A 44 3.99 7.04 5.32
C THR A 44 4.08 8.51 5.68
N VAL A 45 3.21 9.02 6.56
CA VAL A 45 3.33 10.40 7.08
C VAL A 45 4.70 10.61 7.75
N LYS A 46 5.14 9.66 8.58
CA LYS A 46 6.47 9.73 9.22
C LYS A 46 7.59 9.79 8.19
N HIS A 47 7.56 8.93 7.18
CA HIS A 47 8.57 8.95 6.12
C HIS A 47 8.53 10.24 5.30
N LEU A 48 7.35 10.78 5.01
CA LEU A 48 7.20 12.02 4.24
C LEU A 48 7.78 13.22 5.00
N VAL A 49 7.57 13.29 6.32
CA VAL A 49 8.15 14.32 7.19
C VAL A 49 9.69 14.21 7.22
N VAL A 50 10.22 13.00 7.43
CA VAL A 50 11.68 12.77 7.49
C VAL A 50 12.33 13.05 6.13
N LEU A 51 11.73 12.59 5.04
CA LEU A 51 12.22 12.80 3.68
C LEU A 51 12.24 14.29 3.35
N ASN A 52 11.17 15.03 3.63
CA ASN A 52 11.13 16.47 3.43
C ASN A 52 12.21 17.20 4.25
N ALA A 53 12.39 16.85 5.52
CA ALA A 53 13.39 17.50 6.38
C ALA A 53 14.83 17.22 5.92
N ALA A 54 15.16 15.95 5.65
CA ALA A 54 16.49 15.54 5.21
C ALA A 54 16.82 16.08 3.81
N GLY A 55 15.84 16.07 2.91
CA GLY A 55 15.98 16.63 1.56
C GLY A 55 16.18 18.13 1.54
N PHE A 56 15.37 18.89 2.29
CA PHE A 56 15.55 20.33 2.39
C PHE A 56 16.90 20.69 2.99
N ALA A 57 17.35 19.96 4.02
CA ALA A 57 18.67 20.16 4.61
C ALA A 57 19.78 19.90 3.57
N GLY A 58 19.73 18.79 2.84
CA GLY A 58 20.73 18.47 1.82
C GLY A 58 20.79 19.47 0.67
N VAL A 59 19.63 19.93 0.17
CA VAL A 59 19.55 20.96 -0.87
C VAL A 59 20.05 22.31 -0.35
N ALA A 60 19.69 22.69 0.88
CA ALA A 60 20.19 23.90 1.51
C ALA A 60 21.72 23.87 1.69
N THR A 61 22.29 22.72 2.07
CA THR A 61 23.75 22.53 2.16
C THR A 61 24.43 22.64 0.80
N LEU A 62 23.86 22.05 -0.26
CA LEU A 62 24.39 22.18 -1.62
C LEU A 62 24.36 23.62 -2.13
N LEU A 63 23.27 24.35 -1.87
CA LEU A 63 23.12 25.77 -2.24
C LEU A 63 24.06 26.68 -1.44
N ALA A 64 24.21 26.42 -0.13
CA ALA A 64 25.12 27.18 0.74
C ALA A 64 26.60 26.86 0.47
N GLY A 65 26.91 25.64 0.03
CA GLY A 65 28.25 25.12 -0.25
C GLY A 65 28.79 25.41 -1.65
N ALA A 66 28.07 26.16 -2.49
CA ALA A 66 28.39 26.43 -3.91
C ALA A 66 29.66 27.27 -4.18
N LYS A 67 30.65 27.25 -3.27
CA LYS A 67 32.04 27.70 -3.52
C LYS A 67 32.94 26.59 -4.09
N LEU A 68 32.48 25.35 -4.17
CA LEU A 68 33.27 24.23 -4.72
C LEU A 68 33.28 24.26 -6.26
N PRO A 69 34.42 23.94 -6.92
CA PRO A 69 34.65 24.12 -8.36
C PRO A 69 33.99 23.01 -9.19
N HIS A 70 32.73 22.71 -8.93
CA HIS A 70 31.98 21.66 -9.65
C HIS A 70 31.16 22.26 -10.81
N PRO A 71 31.02 21.55 -11.94
CA PRO A 71 30.22 22.02 -13.06
C PRO A 71 28.76 22.19 -12.62
N LYS A 72 28.17 23.37 -12.90
CA LYS A 72 26.81 23.77 -12.50
C LYS A 72 25.70 22.73 -12.78
N TRP A 73 25.95 21.84 -13.75
CA TRP A 73 25.02 20.79 -14.14
C TRP A 73 24.88 19.68 -13.09
N VAL A 74 25.91 19.43 -12.27
CA VAL A 74 25.88 18.39 -11.21
C VAL A 74 24.87 18.73 -10.13
N GLY A 75 24.86 19.99 -9.65
CA GLY A 75 23.87 20.45 -8.65
C GLY A 75 22.44 20.45 -9.17
N ALA A 76 22.23 20.79 -10.45
CA ALA A 76 20.91 20.71 -11.08
C ALA A 76 20.43 19.26 -11.23
N ALA A 77 21.33 18.34 -11.61
CA ALA A 77 21.02 16.92 -11.76
C ALA A 77 20.68 16.25 -10.41
N THR A 78 21.40 16.55 -9.32
CA THR A 78 21.05 16.04 -7.98
C THR A 78 19.73 16.59 -7.48
N LEU A 79 19.42 17.88 -7.73
CA LEU A 79 18.14 18.47 -7.36
C LEU A 79 16.97 17.78 -8.10
N LEU A 80 17.11 17.57 -9.41
CA LEU A 80 16.10 16.90 -10.23
C LEU A 80 15.95 15.43 -9.85
N GLY A 81 17.06 14.72 -9.60
CA GLY A 81 17.04 13.33 -9.16
C GLY A 81 16.38 13.16 -7.79
N TYR A 82 16.69 14.04 -6.84
CA TYR A 82 16.03 14.07 -5.53
C TYR A 82 14.52 14.36 -5.68
N GLY A 83 14.16 15.39 -6.44
CA GLY A 83 12.76 15.75 -6.70
C GLY A 83 11.97 14.61 -7.33
N LEU A 84 12.54 13.93 -8.33
CA LEU A 84 11.93 12.75 -8.95
C LEU A 84 11.79 11.59 -7.96
N GLY A 85 12.81 11.34 -7.13
CA GLY A 85 12.76 10.34 -6.07
C GLY A 85 11.63 10.60 -5.06
N VAL A 86 11.42 11.87 -4.66
CA VAL A 86 10.32 12.29 -3.79
C VAL A 86 8.97 12.05 -4.45
N VAL A 87 8.80 12.45 -5.72
CA VAL A 87 7.55 12.22 -6.46
C VAL A 87 7.22 10.73 -6.56
N LEU A 88 8.22 9.89 -6.86
CA LEU A 88 8.05 8.44 -6.90
C LEU A 88 7.72 7.84 -5.54
N ALA A 89 8.29 8.38 -4.45
CA ALA A 89 7.93 7.96 -3.09
C ALA A 89 6.47 8.28 -2.79
N ILE A 90 6.03 9.53 -3.03
CA ILE A 90 4.64 9.96 -2.82
C ILE A 90 3.69 9.10 -3.67
N LEU A 91 4.06 8.84 -4.93
CA LEU A 91 3.27 8.00 -5.82
C LEU A 91 3.16 6.56 -5.30
N ASN A 92 4.26 5.95 -4.82
CA ASN A 92 4.22 4.64 -4.18
C ASN A 92 3.29 4.63 -2.95
N MET A 93 3.40 5.64 -2.08
CA MET A 93 2.54 5.77 -0.89
C MET A 93 1.06 5.86 -1.27
N TYR A 94 0.73 6.68 -2.26
CA TYR A 94 -0.62 6.83 -2.79
C TYR A 94 -1.16 5.52 -3.40
N LEU A 95 -0.36 4.84 -4.24
CA LEU A 95 -0.76 3.59 -4.86
C LEU A 95 -1.00 2.49 -3.82
N ALA A 96 -0.17 2.42 -2.77
CA ALA A 96 -0.39 1.49 -1.67
C ALA A 96 -1.70 1.78 -0.92
N SER A 97 -1.97 3.04 -0.58
CA SER A 97 -3.24 3.45 0.06
C SER A 97 -4.45 3.08 -0.80
N VAL A 98 -4.43 3.40 -2.11
CA VAL A 98 -5.50 3.02 -3.05
C VAL A 98 -5.65 1.51 -3.16
N SER A 99 -4.55 0.76 -3.12
CA SER A 99 -4.60 -0.70 -3.14
C SER A 99 -5.28 -1.26 -1.90
N PHE A 100 -5.02 -0.71 -0.71
CA PHE A 100 -5.70 -1.12 0.52
C PHE A 100 -7.19 -0.80 0.49
N SER A 101 -7.58 0.40 0.04
CA SER A 101 -8.99 0.78 -0.10
C SER A 101 -9.75 -0.18 -1.02
N ARG A 102 -9.15 -0.56 -2.16
CA ARG A 102 -9.78 -1.53 -3.08
C ARG A 102 -9.89 -2.93 -2.50
N MET A 103 -8.89 -3.37 -1.72
CA MET A 103 -8.96 -4.65 -1.04
C MET A 103 -10.04 -4.65 0.06
N LEU A 104 -10.17 -3.56 0.80
CA LEU A 104 -11.24 -3.35 1.78
C LEU A 104 -12.60 -3.44 1.08
N ASP A 105 -12.84 -2.65 0.03
CA ASP A 105 -14.10 -2.67 -0.71
C ASP A 105 -14.47 -4.07 -1.23
N GLU A 106 -13.50 -4.86 -1.69
CA GLU A 106 -13.72 -6.26 -2.08
C GLU A 106 -14.17 -7.13 -0.89
N VAL A 107 -13.52 -7.01 0.28
CA VAL A 107 -13.94 -7.74 1.50
C VAL A 107 -15.36 -7.34 1.92
N LYS A 108 -15.68 -6.04 1.92
CA LYS A 108 -17.01 -5.53 2.25
C LYS A 108 -18.07 -6.04 1.27
N SER A 109 -17.76 -6.07 -0.03
CA SER A 109 -18.65 -6.65 -1.05
C SER A 109 -18.92 -8.13 -0.75
N ARG A 110 -17.88 -8.92 -0.45
CA ARG A 110 -18.04 -10.33 -0.10
C ARG A 110 -18.87 -10.55 1.16
N MET A 111 -18.74 -9.68 2.16
CA MET A 111 -19.58 -9.74 3.38
C MET A 111 -21.07 -9.55 3.09
N VAL A 112 -21.41 -8.66 2.14
CA VAL A 112 -22.79 -8.46 1.69
C VAL A 112 -23.29 -9.70 0.95
N GLU A 113 -22.46 -10.30 0.09
CA GLU A 113 -22.83 -11.51 -0.65
C GLU A 113 -23.04 -12.75 0.23
N VAL A 114 -22.26 -12.91 1.31
CA VAL A 114 -22.48 -13.99 2.29
C VAL A 114 -23.86 -13.88 2.95
N GLY A 115 -24.37 -12.66 3.11
CA GLY A 115 -25.71 -12.40 3.63
C GLY A 115 -26.84 -12.71 2.65
N ASP A 116 -26.54 -12.87 1.36
CA ASP A 116 -27.50 -13.19 0.32
C ASP A 116 -27.62 -14.71 0.12
N LEU A 117 -28.72 -15.29 0.60
CA LEU A 117 -29.03 -16.71 0.49
C LEU A 117 -29.21 -17.19 -0.96
N SER A 118 -29.41 -16.28 -1.91
CA SER A 118 -29.57 -16.63 -3.33
C SER A 118 -28.26 -16.87 -4.06
N LYS A 119 -27.12 -16.49 -3.46
CA LYS A 119 -25.79 -16.62 -4.06
C LYS A 119 -24.98 -17.76 -3.42
N PRO A 120 -24.19 -18.51 -4.22
CA PRO A 120 -23.20 -19.44 -3.68
C PRO A 120 -22.08 -18.67 -2.96
N ILE A 121 -21.44 -19.32 -1.98
CA ILE A 121 -20.41 -18.72 -1.10
C ILE A 121 -18.99 -19.22 -1.41
N ASP A 122 -18.82 -19.96 -2.50
CA ASP A 122 -17.60 -20.72 -2.80
C ASP A 122 -16.38 -19.80 -3.01
N HIS A 123 -16.59 -18.61 -3.58
CA HIS A 123 -15.56 -17.61 -3.88
C HIS A 123 -15.19 -16.73 -2.68
N VAL A 124 -15.83 -16.91 -1.52
CA VAL A 124 -15.54 -16.10 -0.33
C VAL A 124 -14.09 -16.30 0.14
N TYR A 125 -13.55 -17.50 -0.05
CA TYR A 125 -12.19 -17.89 0.34
C TYR A 125 -11.12 -17.59 -0.72
N ASP A 126 -11.50 -17.07 -1.88
CA ASP A 126 -10.55 -16.77 -2.94
C ASP A 126 -9.59 -15.65 -2.54
N ARG A 127 -8.39 -15.65 -3.12
CA ARG A 127 -7.43 -14.55 -2.90
C ARG A 127 -8.04 -13.21 -3.34
N LEU A 128 -7.76 -12.15 -2.58
CA LEU A 128 -8.11 -10.78 -3.00
C LEU A 128 -7.39 -10.45 -4.30
N THR A 129 -8.15 -9.98 -5.27
CA THR A 129 -7.62 -9.60 -6.59
C THR A 129 -7.70 -8.10 -6.81
N ALA A 130 -8.59 -7.41 -6.10
CA ALA A 130 -8.70 -5.96 -6.13
C ALA A 130 -7.40 -5.34 -5.62
N GLY A 131 -6.92 -4.33 -6.34
CA GLY A 131 -5.68 -3.62 -6.00
C GLY A 131 -4.38 -4.32 -6.41
N ARG A 132 -4.38 -5.59 -6.84
CA ARG A 132 -3.13 -6.33 -7.17
C ARG A 132 -2.24 -5.60 -8.19
N ARG A 133 -2.82 -5.08 -9.28
CA ARG A 133 -2.07 -4.32 -10.30
C ARG A 133 -1.51 -3.02 -9.74
N ILE A 134 -2.26 -2.35 -8.86
CA ILE A 134 -1.86 -1.09 -8.23
C ILE A 134 -0.69 -1.33 -7.27
N ASN A 135 -0.73 -2.42 -6.50
CA ASN A 135 0.36 -2.82 -5.62
C ASN A 135 1.65 -3.10 -6.40
N ILE A 136 1.57 -3.80 -7.54
CA ILE A 136 2.74 -4.04 -8.41
C ILE A 136 3.33 -2.71 -8.91
N THR A 137 2.49 -1.80 -9.41
CA THR A 137 2.96 -0.48 -9.85
C THR A 137 3.56 0.32 -8.70
N GLY A 138 2.97 0.23 -7.50
CA GLY A 138 3.51 0.83 -6.29
C GLY A 138 4.92 0.34 -5.99
N GLN A 139 5.14 -0.99 -5.97
CA GLN A 139 6.46 -1.57 -5.74
C GLN A 139 7.51 -1.07 -6.75
N VAL A 140 7.17 -0.99 -8.03
CA VAL A 140 8.08 -0.45 -9.05
C VAL A 140 8.43 1.02 -8.76
N CYS A 141 7.45 1.84 -8.38
CA CYS A 141 7.69 3.23 -7.97
C CYS A 141 8.56 3.32 -6.71
N GLY A 142 8.34 2.43 -5.74
CA GLY A 142 9.13 2.35 -4.51
C GLY A 142 10.59 2.01 -4.77
N TRP A 143 10.86 0.98 -5.58
CA TRP A 143 12.22 0.62 -6.00
C TRP A 143 12.89 1.74 -6.79
N GLY A 144 12.15 2.36 -7.72
CA GLY A 144 12.64 3.52 -8.48
C GLY A 144 13.06 4.67 -7.55
N SER A 145 12.20 5.03 -6.59
CA SER A 145 12.50 6.07 -5.60
C SER A 145 13.76 5.74 -4.79
N ALA A 146 13.90 4.51 -4.30
CA ALA A 146 15.05 4.07 -3.54
C ALA A 146 16.36 4.20 -4.33
N VAL A 147 16.36 3.81 -5.61
CA VAL A 147 17.53 3.95 -6.50
C VAL A 147 17.91 5.42 -6.69
N PHE A 148 16.94 6.30 -6.91
CA PHE A 148 17.20 7.74 -7.04
C PHE A 148 17.73 8.35 -5.73
N ALA A 149 17.20 7.95 -4.58
CA ALA A 149 17.66 8.43 -3.28
C ALA A 149 19.11 8.02 -2.98
N ILE A 150 19.45 6.75 -3.23
CA ILE A 150 20.82 6.23 -3.05
C ILE A 150 21.77 6.92 -4.03
N GLY A 151 21.41 6.98 -5.31
CA GLY A 151 22.23 7.60 -6.35
C GLY A 151 22.52 9.07 -6.06
N SER A 152 21.48 9.84 -5.69
CA SER A 152 21.65 11.26 -5.33
C SER A 152 22.53 11.44 -4.10
N THR A 153 22.34 10.62 -3.06
CA THR A 153 23.13 10.69 -1.82
C THR A 153 24.61 10.33 -2.05
N LEU A 154 24.89 9.28 -2.83
CA LEU A 154 26.26 8.91 -3.21
C LEU A 154 26.94 10.01 -4.01
N THR A 155 26.21 10.62 -4.97
CA THR A 155 26.74 11.71 -5.78
C THR A 155 27.11 12.91 -4.92
N ILE A 156 26.26 13.29 -3.96
CA ILE A 156 26.54 14.36 -2.99
C ILE A 156 27.76 14.02 -2.14
N GLY A 157 27.83 12.79 -1.59
CA GLY A 157 28.94 12.34 -0.76
C GLY A 157 30.28 12.40 -1.50
N ILE A 158 30.33 11.91 -2.75
CA ILE A 158 31.53 11.96 -3.58
C ILE A 158 31.92 13.42 -3.89
N SER A 159 30.95 14.28 -4.21
CA SER A 159 31.20 15.71 -4.49
C SER A 159 31.64 16.52 -3.28
N LEU A 160 31.40 16.05 -2.05
CA LEU A 160 31.88 16.70 -0.82
C LEU A 160 33.30 16.28 -0.42
N VAL A 161 33.71 15.07 -0.81
CA VAL A 161 35.05 14.52 -0.51
C VAL A 161 36.09 14.98 -1.54
N ASN A 162 35.69 15.16 -2.80
CA ASN A 162 36.52 15.68 -3.90
C ASN A 162 36.35 17.18 -4.10
#